data_AF-A0A523PUG0-F1
#
_entry.id   AF-A0A523PUG0-F1
#
_cell.length_a   1.000
_cell.length_b   1.000
_cell.length_c   1.000
_cell.angle_alpha   90.00
_cell.angle_beta   90.00
_cell.angle_gamma   90.00
#
_symmetry.space_group_name_H-M   'P 1'
#
loop_
_entity.id
_entity.type
_entity.pdbx_description
1 polymer ?
#
loop_
_entity_poly.entity_id
_entity_poly.type
_entity_poly.pdbx_seq_one_letter_code
_entity_poly.pdbx_strand_id
1 'polypeptide(L)'
;MRHLRQPLRRHAPRPRALLLAAVLGVFASSASAQDSLAKRHVANARFERYLALQAAWEAADAEHRAPVLTIFRELATRGIPSVYVLEVALLTRMTRMLRIGDAPPAPGQHLVDALDLRPIPGVFRPGTEERGDPITVRIVTLYKVRPADEVELSLLWLGPDGREVRARTEPMSSSPDSVRGLEMYIHAPPSPPAIWKLVAEVRTPDGVFRGFPVDVECVRPVLDAAVDELLALDERSSLAAALIDRVNHGVRDVIAPPVSDLLAGAGTSAEWRRLGPLEGYEIGDSRTWVLDPERGRARQVLFVPTTSYVHPAWIFAGSEGRAWRALADGSGCRVIATDLPFVAAEGPSLFGLARALRAEDPALVLTLVARGPLLGPFQIAILVDGAFPFDRLVIATVHRRDRVPGPIAPVPTLFFESLDRDVPAAEVEGEQHGLVWVRRAAPPFAAECELPKWIGEWLGTLDGK
;
A
#
# COMPACT_ATOMS: atom_id res chain seq x y z
N MET A 1 21.91 43.05 -59.00
CA MET A 1 20.80 42.80 -59.96
C MET A 1 20.34 41.34 -59.82
N ARG A 2 19.02 41.13 -59.65
CA ARG A 2 18.22 39.89 -59.82
C ARG A 2 18.54 38.70 -58.90
N HIS A 3 17.77 38.48 -57.84
CA HIS A 3 16.49 37.72 -57.76
C HIS A 3 16.62 36.21 -58.01
N LEU A 4 16.37 35.41 -56.97
CA LEU A 4 15.37 34.32 -56.97
C LEU A 4 15.11 33.82 -55.53
N ARG A 5 14.00 34.28 -54.95
CA ARG A 5 13.38 33.73 -53.74
C ARG A 5 12.55 32.51 -54.17
N GLN A 6 12.78 31.33 -53.60
CA GLN A 6 11.80 30.23 -53.62
C GLN A 6 10.86 30.36 -52.42
N PRO A 7 9.53 30.23 -52.58
CA PRO A 7 8.62 30.18 -51.44
C PRO A 7 8.53 28.74 -50.91
N LEU A 8 8.89 28.55 -49.64
CA LEU A 8 8.54 27.36 -48.87
C LEU A 8 7.01 27.28 -48.74
N ARG A 9 6.38 26.44 -49.56
CA ARG A 9 4.99 26.02 -49.38
C ARG A 9 4.92 25.21 -48.08
N ARG A 10 4.48 25.84 -46.98
CA ARG A 10 3.98 25.15 -45.80
C ARG A 10 2.69 24.42 -46.20
N HIS A 11 2.78 23.11 -46.41
CA HIS A 11 1.59 22.27 -46.50
C HIS A 11 0.93 22.23 -45.11
N ALA A 12 -0.19 22.92 -44.97
CA ALA A 12 -1.09 22.72 -43.85
C ALA A 12 -1.51 21.23 -43.84
N PRO A 13 -1.42 20.52 -42.70
CA PRO A 13 -1.85 19.13 -42.62
C PRO A 13 -3.33 19.03 -42.99
N ARG A 14 -3.65 18.13 -43.93
CA ARG A 14 -5.02 17.87 -44.37
C ARG A 14 -5.88 17.49 -43.15
N PRO A 15 -7.12 18.00 -43.02
CA PRO A 15 -7.97 17.81 -41.82
C PRO A 15 -8.24 16.34 -41.46
N ARG A 16 -8.08 15.39 -42.40
CA ARG A 16 -8.19 13.95 -42.12
C ARG A 16 -7.02 13.37 -41.31
N ALA A 17 -5.81 13.94 -41.40
CA ALA A 17 -4.65 13.47 -40.62
C ALA A 17 -4.71 13.94 -39.15
N LEU A 18 -5.30 15.11 -38.90
CA LEU A 18 -5.57 15.63 -37.56
C LEU A 18 -6.66 14.83 -36.84
N LEU A 19 -7.70 14.39 -37.57
CA LEU A 19 -8.74 13.54 -37.00
C LEU A 19 -8.20 12.15 -36.62
N LEU A 20 -7.35 11.55 -37.46
CA LEU A 20 -6.74 10.24 -37.18
C LEU A 20 -5.73 10.31 -36.02
N ALA A 21 -4.95 11.39 -35.91
CA ALA A 21 -4.02 11.61 -34.80
C ALA A 21 -4.75 11.92 -33.47
N ALA A 22 -5.87 12.64 -33.51
CA ALA A 22 -6.72 12.87 -32.33
C ALA A 22 -7.40 11.57 -31.87
N VAL A 23 -7.90 10.75 -32.80
CA VAL A 23 -8.51 9.45 -32.48
C VAL A 23 -7.46 8.47 -31.94
N LEU A 24 -6.28 8.37 -32.57
CA LEU A 24 -5.19 7.52 -32.08
C LEU A 24 -4.59 8.03 -30.75
N GLY A 25 -4.55 9.34 -30.52
CA GLY A 25 -4.13 9.94 -29.25
C GLY A 25 -5.09 9.66 -28.10
N VAL A 26 -6.41 9.69 -28.35
CA VAL A 26 -7.44 9.31 -27.37
C VAL A 26 -7.40 7.81 -27.07
N PHE A 27 -7.18 6.95 -28.07
CA PHE A 27 -7.02 5.52 -27.83
C PHE A 27 -5.72 5.19 -27.09
N ALA A 28 -4.60 5.83 -27.43
CA ALA A 28 -3.33 5.65 -26.71
C ALA A 28 -3.39 6.15 -25.26
N SER A 29 -4.04 7.29 -24.98
CA SER A 29 -4.22 7.78 -23.61
C SER A 29 -5.17 6.91 -22.80
N SER A 30 -6.20 6.33 -23.44
CA SER A 30 -7.13 5.40 -22.78
C SER A 30 -6.47 4.07 -22.44
N ALA A 31 -5.62 3.53 -23.33
CA ALA A 31 -4.83 2.32 -23.08
C ALA A 31 -3.78 2.54 -21.97
N SER A 32 -3.06 3.66 -21.98
CA SER A 32 -2.09 3.98 -20.92
C SER A 32 -2.75 4.21 -19.56
N ALA A 33 -3.96 4.79 -19.54
CA ALA A 33 -4.74 4.97 -18.31
C ALA A 33 -5.31 3.65 -17.79
N GLN A 34 -5.75 2.74 -18.67
CA GLN A 34 -6.20 1.41 -18.26
C GLN A 34 -5.06 0.55 -17.70
N ASP A 35 -3.87 0.62 -18.32
CA ASP A 35 -2.67 -0.06 -17.84
C ASP A 35 -2.20 0.49 -16.48
N SER A 36 -2.32 1.80 -16.25
CA SER A 36 -1.98 2.39 -14.95
C SER A 36 -2.96 1.97 -13.85
N LEU A 37 -4.26 1.91 -14.14
CA LEU A 37 -5.28 1.42 -13.20
C LEU A 37 -5.13 -0.08 -12.90
N ALA A 38 -4.76 -0.89 -13.90
CA ALA A 38 -4.48 -2.31 -13.69
C ALA A 38 -3.25 -2.52 -12.78
N LYS A 39 -2.16 -1.78 -13.02
CA LYS A 39 -0.96 -1.82 -12.17
C LYS A 39 -1.25 -1.38 -10.74
N ARG A 40 -2.01 -0.28 -10.56
CA ARG A 40 -2.43 0.19 -9.24
C ARG A 40 -3.30 -0.82 -8.51
N HIS A 41 -4.24 -1.44 -9.20
CA HIS A 41 -5.09 -2.48 -8.61
C HIS A 41 -4.25 -3.68 -8.12
N VAL A 42 -3.31 -4.19 -8.92
CA VAL A 42 -2.42 -5.30 -8.48
C VAL A 42 -1.55 -4.91 -7.30
N ALA A 43 -1.03 -3.67 -7.29
CA ALA A 43 -0.25 -3.14 -6.17
C ALA A 43 -1.08 -3.08 -4.88
N ASN A 44 -2.33 -2.60 -4.97
CA ASN A 44 -3.25 -2.53 -3.83
C ASN A 44 -3.69 -3.92 -3.37
N ALA A 45 -4.02 -4.84 -4.29
CA ALA A 45 -4.36 -6.22 -3.94
C ALA A 45 -3.21 -6.93 -3.20
N ARG A 46 -1.97 -6.71 -3.62
CA ARG A 46 -0.78 -7.20 -2.90
C ARG A 46 -0.73 -6.63 -1.48
N PHE A 47 -0.96 -5.34 -1.31
CA PHE A 47 -0.95 -4.71 0.00
C PHE A 47 -2.10 -5.19 0.89
N GLU A 48 -3.29 -5.44 0.34
CA GLU A 48 -4.40 -6.09 1.05
C GLU A 48 -3.99 -7.49 1.56
N ARG A 49 -3.24 -8.28 0.76
CA ARG A 49 -2.70 -9.58 1.23
C ARG A 49 -1.66 -9.41 2.33
N TYR A 50 -0.85 -8.35 2.29
CA TYR A 50 0.07 -8.01 3.37
C TYR A 50 -0.69 -7.68 4.66
N LEU A 51 -1.75 -6.88 4.60
CA LEU A 51 -2.60 -6.60 5.77
C LEU A 51 -3.30 -7.86 6.30
N ALA A 52 -3.77 -8.73 5.40
CA ALA A 52 -4.37 -10.00 5.80
C ALA A 52 -3.36 -10.95 6.47
N LEU A 53 -2.09 -10.92 6.05
CA LEU A 53 -0.99 -11.63 6.70
C LEU A 53 -0.74 -11.08 8.12
N GLN A 54 -0.71 -9.76 8.30
CA GLN A 54 -0.58 -9.14 9.63
C GLN A 54 -1.70 -9.59 10.57
N ALA A 55 -2.95 -9.47 10.14
CA ALA A 55 -4.10 -9.88 10.94
C ALA A 55 -4.11 -11.40 11.25
N ALA A 56 -3.75 -12.24 10.28
CA ALA A 56 -3.63 -13.68 10.50
C ALA A 56 -2.51 -14.02 11.47
N TRP A 57 -1.40 -13.28 11.44
CA TRP A 57 -0.29 -13.47 12.37
C TRP A 57 -0.69 -13.14 13.79
N GLU A 58 -1.38 -12.01 14.01
CA GLU A 58 -1.88 -11.59 15.32
C GLU A 58 -2.82 -12.64 15.93
N ALA A 59 -3.69 -13.24 15.11
CA ALA A 59 -4.64 -14.26 15.55
C ALA A 59 -4.04 -15.67 15.73
N ALA A 60 -2.95 -15.99 15.03
CA ALA A 60 -2.33 -17.31 15.06
C ALA A 60 -1.58 -17.59 16.37
N ASP A 61 -1.56 -18.85 16.79
CA ASP A 61 -0.74 -19.35 17.89
C ASP A 61 0.72 -19.64 17.45
N ALA A 62 1.55 -20.09 18.39
CA ALA A 62 2.95 -20.38 18.13
C ALA A 62 3.16 -21.54 17.13
N GLU A 63 2.27 -22.52 17.11
CA GLU A 63 2.34 -23.68 16.21
C GLU A 63 2.14 -23.25 14.76
N HIS A 64 1.10 -22.46 14.49
CA HIS A 64 0.81 -21.92 13.17
C HIS A 64 1.83 -20.87 12.71
N ARG A 65 2.44 -20.12 13.63
CA ARG A 65 3.48 -19.14 13.34
C ARG A 65 4.82 -19.77 12.96
N ALA A 66 5.16 -20.95 13.48
CA ALA A 66 6.47 -21.57 13.31
C ALA A 66 6.85 -21.85 11.83
N PRO A 67 5.96 -22.42 10.99
CA PRO A 67 6.25 -22.60 9.57
C PRO A 67 6.52 -21.29 8.81
N VAL A 68 5.78 -20.22 9.12
CA VAL A 68 5.97 -18.90 8.50
C VAL A 68 7.31 -18.29 8.91
N LEU A 69 7.71 -18.43 10.18
CA LEU A 69 9.04 -18.01 10.64
C LEU A 69 10.17 -18.72 9.88
N THR A 70 10.01 -20.01 9.60
CA THR A 70 10.99 -20.78 8.81
C THR A 70 11.16 -20.18 7.41
N ILE A 71 10.06 -19.86 6.72
CA ILE A 71 10.10 -19.20 5.41
C ILE A 71 10.87 -17.88 5.48
N PHE A 72 10.56 -17.01 6.45
CA PHE A 72 11.26 -15.73 6.58
C PHE A 72 12.75 -15.88 6.87
N ARG A 73 13.13 -16.89 7.68
CA ARG A 73 14.54 -17.20 7.95
C ARG A 73 15.27 -17.66 6.69
N GLU A 74 14.63 -18.43 5.82
CA GLU A 74 15.19 -18.85 4.54
C GLU A 74 15.31 -17.70 3.53
N LEU A 75 14.38 -16.73 3.56
CA LEU A 75 14.46 -15.55 2.71
C LEU A 75 15.56 -14.60 3.18
N ALA A 76 15.74 -14.45 4.50
CA ALA A 76 16.78 -13.61 5.07
C ALA A 76 18.19 -14.10 4.70
N THR A 77 18.44 -15.42 4.67
CA THR A 77 19.74 -15.97 4.24
C THR A 77 20.04 -15.70 2.77
N ARG A 78 19.02 -15.48 1.94
CA ARG A 78 19.13 -15.11 0.51
C ARG A 78 19.26 -13.61 0.28
N GLY A 79 19.32 -12.80 1.34
CA GLY A 79 19.45 -11.35 1.24
C GLY A 79 18.21 -10.67 0.67
N ILE A 80 17.02 -11.27 0.80
CA ILE A 80 15.76 -10.66 0.37
C ILE A 80 15.25 -9.74 1.49
N PRO A 81 15.33 -8.39 1.37
CA PRO A 81 15.42 -7.56 2.57
C PRO A 81 14.10 -6.98 3.09
N SER A 82 12.92 -7.28 2.51
CA SER A 82 11.66 -6.74 3.03
C SER A 82 10.41 -7.54 2.63
N VAL A 83 9.41 -7.54 3.52
CA VAL A 83 8.10 -8.15 3.27
C VAL A 83 7.38 -7.46 2.12
N TYR A 84 7.66 -6.18 1.87
CA TYR A 84 7.05 -5.42 0.78
C TYR A 84 7.53 -5.82 -0.62
N VAL A 85 8.59 -6.65 -0.72
CA VAL A 85 9.02 -7.25 -1.99
C VAL A 85 8.55 -8.70 -2.16
N LEU A 86 7.76 -9.27 -1.23
CA LEU A 86 7.22 -10.62 -1.39
C LEU A 86 6.11 -10.69 -2.44
N GLU A 87 6.16 -11.73 -3.25
CA GLU A 87 5.12 -12.01 -4.24
C GLU A 87 3.78 -12.32 -3.58
N VAL A 88 2.69 -11.97 -4.25
CA VAL A 88 1.32 -12.21 -3.79
C VAL A 88 1.10 -13.69 -3.43
N ALA A 89 1.59 -14.61 -4.26
CA ALA A 89 1.46 -16.05 -4.03
C ALA A 89 2.05 -16.47 -2.68
N LEU A 90 3.19 -15.89 -2.31
CA LEU A 90 3.85 -16.18 -1.03
C LEU A 90 3.09 -15.55 0.15
N LEU A 91 2.59 -14.32 0.00
CA LEU A 91 1.74 -13.69 1.01
C LEU A 91 0.49 -14.54 1.28
N THR A 92 -0.24 -14.94 0.24
CA THR A 92 -1.43 -15.79 0.35
C THR A 92 -1.11 -17.14 1.00
N ARG A 93 0.00 -17.78 0.59
CA ARG A 93 0.47 -19.04 1.19
C ARG A 93 0.70 -18.88 2.69
N MET A 94 1.44 -17.85 3.12
CA MET A 94 1.74 -17.62 4.54
C MET A 94 0.49 -17.28 5.34
N THR A 95 -0.42 -16.45 4.81
CA THR A 95 -1.71 -16.17 5.46
C THR A 95 -2.52 -17.44 5.68
N ARG A 96 -2.50 -18.38 4.73
CA ARG A 96 -3.17 -19.68 4.86
C ARG A 96 -2.51 -20.57 5.91
N MET A 97 -1.17 -20.63 5.92
CA MET A 97 -0.41 -21.37 6.93
C MET A 97 -0.76 -20.93 8.35
N LEU A 98 -0.95 -19.62 8.55
CA LEU A 98 -1.36 -19.05 9.83
C LEU A 98 -2.80 -19.38 10.24
N ARG A 99 -3.68 -19.68 9.28
CA ARG A 99 -5.10 -19.92 9.54
C ARG A 99 -5.46 -21.40 9.69
N ILE A 100 -4.82 -22.26 8.89
CA ILE A 100 -5.21 -23.67 8.76
C ILE A 100 -4.01 -24.63 8.70
N GLY A 101 -2.78 -24.16 8.93
CA GLY A 101 -1.57 -24.97 8.94
C GLY A 101 -0.86 -25.11 7.58
N ASP A 102 0.30 -25.77 7.57
CA ASP A 102 1.21 -25.90 6.40
C ASP A 102 0.86 -27.04 5.44
N ALA A 103 -0.42 -27.39 5.33
CA ALA A 103 -0.84 -28.33 4.29
C ALA A 103 -0.62 -27.71 2.89
N PRO A 104 -0.18 -28.46 1.88
CA PRO A 104 -0.16 -27.96 0.51
C PRO A 104 -1.59 -27.66 0.03
N PRO A 105 -1.84 -26.56 -0.69
CA PRO A 105 -3.17 -26.28 -1.19
C PRO A 105 -3.58 -27.28 -2.28
N ALA A 106 -4.86 -27.62 -2.34
CA ALA A 106 -5.40 -28.35 -3.49
C ALA A 106 -5.29 -27.49 -4.78
N PRO A 107 -5.26 -28.08 -5.98
CA PRO A 107 -5.17 -27.34 -7.24
C PRO A 107 -6.24 -26.26 -7.41
N GLY A 108 -7.48 -26.54 -6.99
CA GLY A 108 -8.57 -25.56 -7.02
C GLY A 108 -8.34 -24.37 -6.08
N GLN A 109 -7.71 -24.58 -4.91
CA GLN A 109 -7.32 -23.48 -4.02
C GLN A 109 -6.22 -22.60 -4.63
N HIS A 110 -5.20 -23.22 -5.23
CA HIS A 110 -4.15 -22.49 -5.94
C HIS A 110 -4.70 -21.58 -7.04
N LEU A 111 -5.75 -22.03 -7.74
CA LEU A 111 -6.42 -21.25 -8.77
C LEU A 111 -7.13 -20.03 -8.18
N VAL A 112 -7.98 -20.18 -7.16
CA VAL A 112 -8.69 -19.03 -6.57
C VAL A 112 -7.76 -18.06 -5.86
N ASP A 113 -6.66 -18.53 -5.27
CA ASP A 113 -5.64 -17.68 -4.65
C ASP A 113 -4.92 -16.79 -5.69
N ALA A 114 -4.91 -17.21 -6.95
CA ALA A 114 -4.32 -16.48 -8.07
C ALA A 114 -5.26 -15.43 -8.68
N LEU A 115 -6.53 -15.44 -8.29
CA LEU A 115 -7.55 -14.51 -8.78
C LEU A 115 -7.78 -13.37 -7.78
N ASP A 116 -8.04 -12.20 -8.33
CA ASP A 116 -8.64 -11.07 -7.62
C ASP A 116 -9.85 -10.55 -8.40
N LEU A 117 -10.74 -9.87 -7.70
CA LEU A 117 -11.95 -9.31 -8.30
C LEU A 117 -11.84 -7.80 -8.33
N ARG A 118 -12.07 -7.19 -9.50
CA ARG A 118 -12.23 -5.74 -9.64
C ARG A 118 -13.66 -5.41 -10.07
N PRO A 119 -14.58 -5.15 -9.11
CA PRO A 119 -15.95 -4.73 -9.40
C PRO A 119 -15.99 -3.28 -9.88
N ILE A 120 -16.70 -3.01 -10.97
CA ILE A 120 -16.82 -1.68 -11.60
C ILE A 120 -18.31 -1.40 -11.83
N PRO A 121 -18.89 -0.39 -11.15
CA PRO A 121 -18.30 0.44 -10.10
C PRO A 121 -17.90 -0.39 -8.85
N GLY A 122 -16.96 0.13 -8.04
CA GLY A 122 -16.57 -0.51 -6.77
C GLY A 122 -17.58 -0.29 -5.64
N VAL A 123 -18.66 0.45 -5.93
CA VAL A 123 -19.68 0.89 -4.98
C VAL A 123 -21.05 0.83 -5.65
N PHE A 124 -22.10 0.65 -4.87
CA PHE A 124 -23.48 0.63 -5.36
C PHE A 124 -24.43 1.35 -4.42
N ARG A 125 -25.64 1.63 -4.89
CA ARG A 125 -26.69 2.31 -4.12
C ARG A 125 -27.42 1.32 -3.20
N PRO A 126 -27.72 1.73 -1.95
CA PRO A 126 -28.66 0.99 -1.12
C PRO A 126 -30.04 0.97 -1.77
N GLY A 127 -30.76 -0.14 -1.60
CA GLY A 127 -32.06 -0.33 -2.23
C GLY A 127 -32.74 -1.62 -1.80
N THR A 128 -34.07 -1.65 -1.92
CA THR A 128 -34.90 -2.81 -1.56
C THR A 128 -35.36 -3.61 -2.76
N GLU A 129 -35.00 -3.19 -3.97
CA GLU A 129 -35.41 -3.85 -5.22
C GLU A 129 -34.64 -5.15 -5.44
N GLU A 130 -35.30 -6.17 -6.02
CA GLU A 130 -34.70 -7.48 -6.32
C GLU A 130 -33.47 -7.40 -7.24
N ARG A 131 -33.36 -6.32 -8.04
CA ARG A 131 -32.28 -6.11 -9.01
C ARG A 131 -31.65 -4.73 -8.81
N GLY A 132 -30.57 -4.68 -8.04
CA GLY A 132 -29.82 -3.44 -7.79
C GLY A 132 -28.95 -2.98 -8.96
N ASP A 133 -28.07 -2.00 -8.68
CA ASP A 133 -27.16 -1.40 -9.67
C ASP A 133 -26.38 -2.49 -10.45
N PRO A 134 -26.20 -2.33 -11.78
CA PRO A 134 -25.37 -3.22 -12.56
C PRO A 134 -23.89 -3.05 -12.21
N ILE A 135 -23.19 -4.16 -12.02
CA ILE A 135 -21.76 -4.20 -11.71
C ILE A 135 -21.06 -5.13 -12.70
N THR A 136 -19.99 -4.63 -13.32
CA THR A 136 -19.07 -5.46 -14.12
C THR A 136 -17.91 -5.89 -13.26
N VAL A 137 -17.71 -7.19 -13.09
CA VAL A 137 -16.63 -7.75 -12.29
C VAL A 137 -15.55 -8.25 -13.23
N ARG A 138 -14.41 -7.56 -13.23
CA ARG A 138 -13.21 -8.00 -13.95
C ARG A 138 -12.42 -8.97 -13.10
N ILE A 139 -12.14 -10.15 -13.63
CA ILE A 139 -11.27 -11.13 -12.99
C ILE A 139 -9.82 -10.76 -13.32
N VAL A 140 -9.01 -10.54 -12.29
CA VAL A 140 -7.60 -10.16 -12.41
C VAL A 140 -6.74 -11.32 -11.94
N THR A 141 -5.83 -11.76 -12.80
CA THR A 141 -4.85 -12.80 -12.45
C THR A 141 -3.62 -12.16 -11.79
N LEU A 142 -3.41 -12.44 -10.50
CA LEU A 142 -2.29 -11.90 -9.72
C LEU A 142 -0.96 -12.63 -9.99
N TYR A 143 -1.03 -13.92 -10.31
CA TYR A 143 0.12 -14.73 -10.71
C TYR A 143 -0.33 -15.91 -11.58
N LYS A 144 0.58 -16.48 -12.37
CA LYS A 144 0.22 -17.49 -13.36
C LYS A 144 -0.15 -18.82 -12.70
N VAL A 145 -1.37 -19.28 -12.93
CA VAL A 145 -1.85 -20.63 -12.60
C VAL A 145 -2.59 -21.18 -13.82
N ARG A 146 -2.42 -22.46 -14.10
CA ARG A 146 -3.18 -23.17 -15.15
C ARG A 146 -4.23 -24.04 -14.47
N PRO A 147 -5.52 -23.92 -14.82
CA PRO A 147 -6.51 -24.91 -14.42
C PRO A 147 -6.11 -26.26 -15.00
N ALA A 148 -6.20 -27.32 -14.21
CA ALA A 148 -5.99 -28.69 -14.71
C ALA A 148 -7.14 -29.13 -15.64
N ASP A 149 -8.35 -28.70 -15.31
CA ASP A 149 -9.61 -29.09 -15.95
C ASP A 149 -10.50 -27.88 -16.22
N GLU A 150 -11.63 -28.10 -16.91
CA GLU A 150 -12.73 -27.13 -16.92
C GLU A 150 -13.31 -26.99 -15.50
N VAL A 151 -13.52 -25.74 -15.07
CA VAL A 151 -14.01 -25.43 -13.72
C VAL A 151 -15.19 -24.47 -13.79
N GLU A 152 -16.06 -24.47 -12.79
CA GLU A 152 -17.12 -23.46 -12.69
C GLU A 152 -16.64 -22.32 -11.78
N LEU A 153 -16.58 -21.09 -12.31
CA LEU A 153 -16.33 -19.88 -11.54
C LEU A 153 -17.66 -19.24 -11.15
N SER A 154 -17.88 -19.09 -9.86
CA SER A 154 -19.03 -18.40 -9.29
C SER A 154 -18.61 -17.13 -8.56
N LEU A 155 -19.44 -16.10 -8.65
CA LEU A 155 -19.33 -14.91 -7.81
C LEU A 155 -20.38 -14.97 -6.71
N LEU A 156 -19.94 -14.80 -5.47
CA LEU A 156 -20.79 -14.81 -4.28
C LEU A 156 -20.71 -13.47 -3.57
N TRP A 157 -21.88 -12.90 -3.29
CA TRP A 157 -22.04 -11.81 -2.33
C TRP A 157 -22.11 -12.38 -0.92
N LEU A 158 -21.31 -11.85 0.00
CA LEU A 158 -21.42 -12.07 1.43
C LEU A 158 -21.86 -10.75 2.08
N GLY A 159 -23.02 -10.79 2.72
CA GLY A 159 -23.61 -9.68 3.43
C GLY A 159 -22.97 -9.46 4.80
N PRO A 160 -23.16 -8.25 5.39
CA PRO A 160 -22.66 -7.92 6.73
C PRO A 160 -23.32 -8.78 7.83
N ASP A 161 -24.50 -9.35 7.55
CA ASP A 161 -25.27 -10.26 8.40
C ASP A 161 -24.85 -11.73 8.23
N GLY A 162 -23.83 -12.01 7.41
CA GLY A 162 -23.39 -13.36 7.08
C GLY A 162 -24.21 -14.03 5.98
N ARG A 163 -25.18 -13.33 5.37
CA ARG A 163 -25.97 -13.88 4.26
C ARG A 163 -25.10 -14.11 3.03
N GLU A 164 -25.20 -15.29 2.44
CA GLU A 164 -24.55 -15.58 1.15
C GLU A 164 -25.58 -15.52 0.01
N VAL A 165 -25.24 -14.82 -1.08
CA VAL A 165 -26.08 -14.74 -2.29
C VAL A 165 -25.22 -14.99 -3.53
N ARG A 166 -25.58 -15.99 -4.32
CA ARG A 166 -24.90 -16.27 -5.59
C ARG A 166 -25.28 -15.21 -6.63
N ALA A 167 -24.28 -14.52 -7.15
CA ALA A 167 -24.48 -13.44 -8.12
C ALA A 167 -24.52 -13.97 -9.55
N ARG A 168 -23.57 -14.85 -9.92
CA ARG A 168 -23.46 -15.46 -11.25
C ARG A 168 -22.51 -16.64 -11.22
N THR A 169 -22.69 -17.58 -12.14
CA THR A 169 -21.78 -18.70 -12.39
C THR A 169 -21.49 -18.77 -13.89
N GLU A 170 -20.22 -18.97 -14.24
CA GLU A 170 -19.75 -19.13 -15.62
C GLU A 170 -18.78 -20.33 -15.69
N PRO A 171 -18.84 -21.15 -16.76
CA PRO A 171 -17.80 -22.13 -17.02
C PRO A 171 -16.49 -21.41 -17.39
N MET A 172 -15.38 -21.88 -16.84
CA MET A 172 -14.05 -21.37 -17.13
C MET A 172 -13.21 -22.49 -17.75
N SER A 173 -12.75 -22.25 -18.98
CA SER A 173 -11.92 -23.23 -19.69
C SER A 173 -10.54 -23.38 -19.02
N SER A 174 -9.85 -24.47 -19.33
CA SER A 174 -8.46 -24.71 -18.91
C SER A 174 -7.42 -23.90 -19.73
N SER A 175 -7.86 -23.12 -20.72
CA SER A 175 -6.96 -22.31 -21.54
C SER A 175 -6.26 -21.23 -20.71
N PRO A 176 -4.94 -21.02 -20.86
CA PRO A 176 -4.23 -19.96 -20.14
C PRO A 176 -4.73 -18.54 -20.48
N ASP A 177 -5.45 -18.38 -21.60
CA ASP A 177 -6.03 -17.11 -22.01
C ASP A 177 -7.45 -16.89 -21.45
N SER A 178 -8.15 -17.91 -20.96
CA SER A 178 -9.56 -17.76 -20.55
C SER A 178 -9.78 -17.02 -19.24
N VAL A 179 -8.74 -16.84 -18.44
CA VAL A 179 -8.82 -16.04 -17.20
C VAL A 179 -8.50 -14.57 -17.47
N ARG A 180 -7.67 -14.29 -18.48
CA ARG A 180 -7.14 -12.94 -18.69
C ARG A 180 -8.20 -12.05 -19.33
N GLY A 181 -8.74 -11.12 -18.55
CA GLY A 181 -9.78 -10.21 -19.03
C GLY A 181 -11.18 -10.82 -19.05
N LEU A 182 -11.40 -11.91 -18.30
CA LEU A 182 -12.74 -12.42 -18.06
C LEU A 182 -13.55 -11.37 -17.29
N GLU A 183 -14.72 -11.02 -17.83
CA GLU A 183 -15.67 -10.10 -17.22
C GLU A 183 -16.98 -10.83 -16.94
N MET A 184 -17.50 -10.66 -15.73
CA MET A 184 -18.80 -11.17 -15.33
C MET A 184 -19.72 -10.01 -14.99
N TYR A 185 -20.93 -10.01 -15.55
CA TYR A 185 -21.92 -8.95 -15.31
C TYR A 185 -22.92 -9.43 -14.26
N ILE A 186 -23.01 -8.72 -13.15
CA ILE A 186 -23.88 -9.05 -12.02
C ILE A 186 -24.72 -7.84 -11.62
N HIS A 187 -25.69 -8.07 -10.74
CA HIS A 187 -26.42 -7.00 -10.06
C HIS A 187 -26.05 -6.97 -8.58
N ALA A 188 -26.01 -5.76 -8.03
CA ALA A 188 -25.93 -5.57 -6.60
C ALA A 188 -27.14 -6.21 -5.89
N PRO A 189 -26.95 -6.81 -4.72
CA PRO A 189 -28.06 -7.37 -3.95
C PRO A 189 -28.92 -6.24 -3.34
N PRO A 190 -30.22 -6.49 -3.08
CA PRO A 190 -31.05 -5.59 -2.26
C PRO A 190 -30.46 -5.52 -0.86
N SER A 191 -30.14 -4.32 -0.38
CA SER A 191 -29.38 -4.14 0.85
C SER A 191 -29.51 -2.74 1.46
N PRO A 192 -29.50 -2.62 2.80
CA PRO A 192 -29.25 -1.34 3.46
C PRO A 192 -27.78 -0.89 3.25
N PRO A 193 -27.44 0.36 3.61
CA PRO A 193 -26.06 0.82 3.60
C PRO A 193 -25.15 -0.04 4.46
N ALA A 194 -24.11 -0.62 3.85
CA ALA A 194 -23.16 -1.53 4.49
C ALA A 194 -21.95 -1.81 3.59
N ILE A 195 -20.95 -2.53 4.12
CA ILE A 195 -19.87 -3.12 3.34
C ILE A 195 -20.27 -4.56 3.00
N TRP A 196 -20.33 -4.86 1.71
CA TRP A 196 -20.53 -6.20 1.18
C TRP A 196 -19.20 -6.80 0.73
N LYS A 197 -19.09 -8.12 0.74
CA LYS A 197 -17.91 -8.81 0.20
C LYS A 197 -18.28 -9.59 -1.04
N LEU A 198 -17.51 -9.44 -2.11
CA LEU A 198 -17.60 -10.25 -3.30
C LEU A 198 -16.48 -11.30 -3.28
N VAL A 199 -16.83 -12.57 -3.48
CA VAL A 199 -15.91 -13.69 -3.40
C VAL A 199 -15.96 -14.50 -4.70
N ALA A 200 -14.79 -14.86 -5.21
CA ALA A 200 -14.66 -15.86 -6.27
C ALA A 200 -14.74 -17.26 -5.64
N GLU A 201 -15.65 -18.09 -6.12
CA GLU A 201 -15.76 -19.50 -5.76
C GLU A 201 -15.49 -20.34 -7.01
N VAL A 202 -14.51 -21.25 -6.94
CA VAL A 202 -14.23 -22.21 -8.00
C VAL A 202 -14.69 -23.58 -7.54
N ARG A 203 -15.52 -24.22 -8.36
CA ARG A 203 -15.90 -25.62 -8.19
C ARG A 203 -15.09 -26.48 -9.17
N THR A 204 -14.43 -27.49 -8.62
CA THR A 204 -13.73 -28.54 -9.36
C THR A 204 -14.27 -29.92 -8.92
N PRO A 205 -13.88 -31.03 -9.59
CA PRO A 205 -14.22 -32.38 -9.12
C PRO A 205 -13.73 -32.66 -7.69
N ASP A 206 -12.63 -32.03 -7.27
CA ASP A 206 -12.00 -32.22 -5.97
C ASP A 206 -12.63 -31.39 -4.85
N GLY A 207 -13.50 -30.42 -5.17
CA GLY A 207 -14.19 -29.61 -4.16
C GLY A 207 -14.56 -28.20 -4.59
N VAL A 208 -14.92 -27.40 -3.58
CA VAL A 208 -15.30 -26.00 -3.73
C VAL A 208 -14.29 -25.13 -2.98
N PHE A 209 -13.67 -24.19 -3.68
CA PHE A 209 -12.60 -23.36 -3.18
C PHE A 209 -13.00 -21.89 -3.29
N ARG A 210 -12.67 -21.11 -2.26
CA ARG A 210 -13.01 -19.68 -2.21
C ARG A 210 -11.75 -18.84 -2.20
N GLY A 211 -11.76 -17.81 -3.04
CA GLY A 211 -10.70 -16.82 -3.12
C GLY A 211 -10.82 -15.75 -2.04
N PHE A 212 -10.01 -14.72 -2.18
CA PHE A 212 -10.02 -13.62 -1.24
C PHE A 212 -11.30 -12.76 -1.38
N PRO A 213 -11.97 -12.40 -0.27
CA PRO A 213 -13.13 -11.52 -0.32
C PRO A 213 -12.74 -10.08 -0.62
N VAL A 214 -13.43 -9.49 -1.58
CA VAL A 214 -13.25 -8.10 -2.01
C VAL A 214 -14.39 -7.24 -1.49
N ASP A 215 -14.06 -6.17 -0.76
CA ASP A 215 -15.07 -5.23 -0.26
C ASP A 215 -15.70 -4.42 -1.41
N VAL A 216 -17.02 -4.27 -1.36
CA VAL A 216 -17.86 -3.48 -2.26
C VAL A 216 -18.85 -2.69 -1.40
N GLU A 217 -18.86 -1.37 -1.55
CA GLU A 217 -19.53 -0.51 -0.58
C GLU A 217 -20.94 -0.12 -1.07
N CYS A 218 -21.96 -0.38 -0.25
CA CYS A 218 -23.37 -0.08 -0.52
C CYS A 218 -23.71 1.36 -0.08
N VAL A 219 -23.00 2.35 -0.59
CA VAL A 219 -22.96 3.72 -0.02
C VAL A 219 -22.78 4.79 -1.09
N ARG A 220 -23.02 4.46 -2.36
CA ARG A 220 -22.70 5.34 -3.50
C ARG A 220 -23.15 6.80 -3.34
N PRO A 221 -24.39 7.12 -2.91
CA PRO A 221 -24.82 8.51 -2.79
C PRO A 221 -24.00 9.33 -1.79
N VAL A 222 -23.52 8.70 -0.70
CA VAL A 222 -22.68 9.37 0.30
C VAL A 222 -21.29 9.65 -0.27
N LEU A 223 -20.73 8.70 -1.02
CA LEU A 223 -19.44 8.89 -1.67
C LEU A 223 -19.49 9.95 -2.75
N ASP A 224 -20.55 9.97 -3.57
CA ASP A 224 -20.73 11.00 -4.60
C ASP A 224 -20.75 12.40 -3.96
N ALA A 225 -21.50 12.57 -2.86
CA ALA A 225 -21.53 13.83 -2.10
C ALA A 225 -20.17 14.20 -1.47
N ALA A 226 -19.46 13.21 -0.91
CA ALA A 226 -18.13 13.43 -0.35
C ALA A 226 -17.10 13.84 -1.42
N VAL A 227 -17.16 13.24 -2.62
CA VAL A 227 -16.30 13.63 -3.74
C VAL A 227 -16.56 15.07 -4.14
N ASP A 228 -17.83 15.47 -4.27
CA ASP A 228 -18.20 16.85 -4.63
C ASP A 228 -17.69 17.87 -3.58
N GLU A 229 -17.82 17.56 -2.29
CA GLU A 229 -17.28 18.39 -1.21
C GLU A 229 -15.75 18.48 -1.26
N LEU A 230 -15.06 17.36 -1.48
CA LEU A 230 -13.59 17.32 -1.54
C LEU A 230 -13.03 18.08 -2.74
N LEU A 231 -13.70 18.02 -3.90
CA LEU A 231 -13.32 18.76 -5.10
C LEU A 231 -13.49 20.27 -4.92
N ALA A 232 -14.47 20.70 -4.10
CA ALA A 232 -14.67 22.11 -3.77
C ALA A 232 -13.56 22.70 -2.86
N LEU A 233 -12.77 21.84 -2.20
CA LEU A 233 -11.76 22.25 -1.22
C LEU A 233 -10.33 22.35 -1.76
N ASP A 234 -10.08 22.01 -3.04
CA ASP A 234 -8.80 22.03 -3.81
C ASP A 234 -7.59 21.28 -3.18
N GLU A 235 -7.32 21.48 -1.89
CA GLU A 235 -6.29 20.86 -1.06
C GLU A 235 -6.42 19.32 -0.90
N ARG A 236 -7.55 18.73 -1.30
CA ARG A 236 -7.85 17.29 -1.10
C ARG A 236 -7.94 16.48 -2.40
N SER A 237 -7.35 17.00 -3.48
CA SER A 237 -7.41 16.43 -4.84
C SER A 237 -7.08 14.94 -4.95
N SER A 238 -6.12 14.38 -4.20
CA SER A 238 -5.85 12.93 -4.30
C SER A 238 -6.82 12.04 -3.54
N LEU A 239 -7.43 12.53 -2.45
CA LEU A 239 -8.47 11.76 -1.76
C LEU A 239 -9.71 11.71 -2.64
N ALA A 240 -10.07 12.85 -3.25
CA ALA A 240 -11.09 12.90 -4.29
C ALA A 240 -10.72 11.95 -5.46
N ALA A 241 -9.48 11.98 -5.96
CA ALA A 241 -9.05 11.07 -7.03
C ALA A 241 -9.14 9.59 -6.63
N ALA A 242 -8.73 9.22 -5.41
CA ALA A 242 -8.83 7.85 -4.91
C ALA A 242 -10.30 7.39 -4.79
N LEU A 243 -11.19 8.26 -4.32
CA LEU A 243 -12.62 7.98 -4.25
C LEU A 243 -13.24 7.89 -5.66
N ILE A 244 -12.87 8.79 -6.58
CA ILE A 244 -13.29 8.76 -7.99
C ILE A 244 -12.84 7.44 -8.63
N ASP A 245 -11.61 7.00 -8.41
CA ASP A 245 -11.09 5.74 -8.93
C ASP A 245 -11.84 4.53 -8.34
N ARG A 246 -12.23 4.58 -7.07
CA ARG A 246 -13.04 3.55 -6.43
C ARG A 246 -14.45 3.51 -7.04
N VAL A 247 -15.10 4.66 -7.13
CA VAL A 247 -16.47 4.81 -7.65
C VAL A 247 -16.55 4.42 -9.13
N ASN A 248 -15.64 4.94 -9.97
CA ASN A 248 -15.73 4.80 -11.42
C ASN A 248 -14.97 3.60 -11.99
N HIS A 249 -13.93 3.13 -11.29
CA HIS A 249 -13.00 2.13 -11.84
C HIS A 249 -12.79 0.92 -10.93
N GLY A 250 -13.42 0.87 -9.76
CA GLY A 250 -13.29 -0.26 -8.85
C GLY A 250 -11.90 -0.42 -8.25
N VAL A 251 -11.05 0.60 -8.35
CA VAL A 251 -9.70 0.55 -7.79
C VAL A 251 -9.82 0.80 -6.30
N ARG A 252 -9.64 -0.25 -5.53
CA ARG A 252 -9.59 -0.18 -4.07
C ARG A 252 -8.26 0.43 -3.68
N ASP A 253 -8.28 1.67 -3.22
CA ASP A 253 -7.13 2.28 -2.58
C ASP A 253 -7.21 2.06 -1.08
N VAL A 254 -6.21 1.40 -0.50
CA VAL A 254 -6.15 1.08 0.93
C VAL A 254 -5.96 2.36 1.78
N ILE A 255 -5.59 3.46 1.14
CA ILE A 255 -5.41 4.77 1.78
C ILE A 255 -6.72 5.51 1.93
N ALA A 256 -7.72 5.23 1.08
CA ALA A 256 -9.01 5.86 1.21
C ALA A 256 -9.71 5.27 2.45
N PRO A 257 -10.14 6.12 3.40
CA PRO A 257 -10.75 5.68 4.64
C PRO A 257 -11.96 4.78 4.33
N PRO A 258 -12.24 3.79 5.19
CA PRO A 258 -13.44 2.99 5.02
C PRO A 258 -14.65 3.92 5.09
N VAL A 259 -15.65 3.68 4.24
CA VAL A 259 -16.80 4.61 4.14
C VAL A 259 -17.62 4.66 5.43
N SER A 260 -17.49 3.66 6.32
CA SER A 260 -18.00 3.76 7.69
C SER A 260 -17.49 5.00 8.44
N ASP A 261 -16.22 5.38 8.23
CA ASP A 261 -15.60 6.52 8.89
C ASP A 261 -16.07 7.84 8.27
N LEU A 262 -16.37 7.83 6.97
CA LEU A 262 -16.99 8.96 6.26
C LEU A 262 -18.48 9.12 6.65
N LEU A 263 -19.20 8.01 6.83
CA LEU A 263 -20.63 7.94 7.16
C LEU A 263 -20.94 8.25 8.61
N ALA A 264 -20.07 7.89 9.54
CA ALA A 264 -20.27 8.07 10.98
C ALA A 264 -20.36 9.55 11.40
N GLY A 265 -20.25 10.48 10.45
CA GLY A 265 -20.23 11.90 10.76
C GLY A 265 -19.15 12.18 11.80
N ALA A 266 -17.99 11.51 11.70
CA ALA A 266 -16.76 11.92 12.36
C ALA A 266 -16.40 13.29 11.77
N GLY A 267 -17.15 14.29 12.19
CA GLY A 267 -17.14 15.60 11.61
C GLY A 267 -15.79 16.17 11.94
N THR A 268 -14.89 16.30 10.97
CA THR A 268 -13.76 17.22 11.10
C THR A 268 -12.88 17.06 12.36
N SER A 269 -12.98 15.97 13.12
CA SER A 269 -12.20 15.78 14.35
C SER A 269 -10.95 14.97 14.03
N ALA A 270 -9.94 15.69 13.58
CA ALA A 270 -8.51 15.42 13.76
C ALA A 270 -7.82 14.21 13.09
N GLU A 271 -8.42 13.05 12.84
CA GLU A 271 -7.57 11.83 12.67
C GLU A 271 -7.31 11.28 11.26
N TRP A 272 -8.09 11.63 10.24
CA TRP A 272 -7.79 11.23 8.84
C TRP A 272 -7.57 12.47 7.98
N ARG A 273 -6.36 13.00 8.02
CA ARG A 273 -5.91 14.02 7.06
C ARG A 273 -4.81 13.41 6.21
N ARG A 274 -5.03 13.32 4.90
CA ARG A 274 -3.95 13.68 3.98
C ARG A 274 -3.67 15.14 4.31
N LEU A 275 -2.65 15.39 5.11
CA LEU A 275 -2.03 16.70 5.07
C LEU A 275 -1.65 16.87 3.61
N GLY A 276 -2.22 17.88 2.97
CA GLY A 276 -1.78 18.30 1.66
C GLY A 276 -0.27 18.57 1.67
N PRO A 277 0.30 18.97 0.52
CA PRO A 277 1.59 19.65 0.57
C PRO A 277 1.59 20.64 1.75
N LEU A 278 2.64 20.61 2.57
CA LEU A 278 2.86 21.63 3.60
C LEU A 278 2.57 22.99 2.95
N GLU A 279 1.75 23.85 3.58
CA GLU A 279 1.53 25.22 3.10
C GLU A 279 2.91 25.84 2.79
N GLY A 280 3.18 26.12 1.50
CA GLY A 280 4.47 26.65 1.03
C GLY A 280 5.39 25.69 0.28
N TYR A 281 5.09 24.39 0.20
CA TYR A 281 5.88 23.42 -0.58
C TYR A 281 5.02 22.75 -1.66
N GLU A 282 4.98 23.33 -2.86
CA GLU A 282 4.61 22.58 -4.08
C GLU A 282 5.69 21.54 -4.37
N ILE A 283 5.57 20.38 -3.73
CA ILE A 283 6.44 19.24 -4.05
C ILE A 283 5.87 18.59 -5.31
N GLY A 284 6.44 18.93 -6.46
CA GLY A 284 6.01 18.41 -7.76
C GLY A 284 5.91 16.89 -7.75
N ASP A 285 4.75 16.35 -8.14
CA ASP A 285 4.42 14.92 -8.30
C ASP A 285 4.83 13.95 -7.16
N SER A 286 5.32 14.45 -6.01
CA SER A 286 5.94 13.61 -5.00
C SER A 286 4.87 12.96 -4.11
N ARG A 287 5.03 11.66 -3.92
CA ARG A 287 4.23 10.88 -2.98
C ARG A 287 4.78 11.13 -1.59
N THR A 288 4.35 12.22 -0.96
CA THR A 288 4.68 12.53 0.44
C THR A 288 3.40 12.54 1.25
N TRP A 289 3.43 11.88 2.41
CA TRP A 289 2.31 11.71 3.33
C TRP A 289 2.74 12.08 4.73
N VAL A 290 1.93 12.87 5.41
CA VAL A 290 2.29 13.40 6.73
C VAL A 290 1.20 13.06 7.74
N LEU A 291 1.63 12.73 8.94
CA LEU A 291 0.83 12.61 10.16
C LEU A 291 1.36 13.68 11.14
N ASP A 292 0.57 14.71 11.40
CA ASP A 292 0.94 15.87 12.25
C ASP A 292 -0.19 16.15 13.26
N PRO A 293 -0.15 15.54 14.46
CA PRO A 293 -1.20 15.71 15.46
C PRO A 293 -1.24 17.11 16.07
N GLU A 294 -0.12 17.85 16.05
CA GLU A 294 0.00 19.19 16.63
C GLU A 294 0.30 20.28 15.58
N ARG A 295 -0.26 20.16 14.36
CA ARG A 295 -0.16 21.13 13.24
C ARG A 295 0.88 22.24 13.41
N GLY A 296 2.09 21.99 12.90
CA GLY A 296 3.13 23.02 12.84
C GLY A 296 3.83 23.32 14.17
N ARG A 297 3.48 22.63 15.26
CA ARG A 297 4.11 22.79 16.59
C ARG A 297 4.97 21.60 17.01
N ALA A 298 4.97 20.53 16.21
CA ALA A 298 5.80 19.37 16.46
C ALA A 298 7.28 19.79 16.53
N ARG A 299 7.91 19.55 17.68
CA ARG A 299 9.34 19.82 17.89
C ARG A 299 10.25 18.74 17.30
N GLN A 300 9.65 17.67 16.80
CA GLN A 300 10.35 16.52 16.25
C GLN A 300 9.66 16.03 14.98
N VAL A 301 10.46 15.65 13.99
CA VAL A 301 9.98 15.07 12.73
C VAL A 301 10.66 13.73 12.48
N LEU A 302 9.87 12.70 12.23
CA LEU A 302 10.30 11.37 11.84
C LEU A 302 10.09 11.20 10.34
N PHE A 303 11.17 10.98 9.60
CA PHE A 303 11.13 10.66 8.18
C PHE A 303 11.15 9.14 7.98
N VAL A 304 10.15 8.62 7.29
CA VAL A 304 10.02 7.20 6.94
C VAL A 304 10.07 7.05 5.41
N PRO A 305 11.27 6.96 4.82
CA PRO A 305 11.41 6.74 3.39
C PRO A 305 10.76 5.42 2.94
N THR A 306 10.21 5.40 1.73
CA THR A 306 9.71 4.22 1.03
C THR A 306 10.44 3.97 -0.28
N THR A 307 10.41 2.73 -0.75
CA THR A 307 10.89 2.38 -2.10
C THR A 307 9.82 2.67 -3.14
N SER A 308 10.19 2.72 -4.43
CA SER A 308 9.23 2.86 -5.54
C SER A 308 8.18 1.73 -5.63
N TYR A 309 8.39 0.62 -4.92
CA TYR A 309 7.45 -0.51 -4.83
C TYR A 309 6.40 -0.37 -3.72
N VAL A 310 6.58 0.59 -2.80
CA VAL A 310 5.73 0.81 -1.64
C VAL A 310 5.17 2.21 -1.72
N HIS A 311 3.86 2.34 -1.83
CA HIS A 311 3.25 3.65 -1.74
C HIS A 311 3.45 4.21 -0.31
N PRO A 312 3.97 5.43 -0.11
CA PRO A 312 4.32 5.93 1.22
C PRO A 312 3.17 5.91 2.21
N ALA A 313 1.94 6.18 1.76
CA ALA A 313 0.76 6.12 2.60
C ALA A 313 0.48 4.74 3.22
N TRP A 314 0.98 3.66 2.63
CA TRP A 314 0.76 2.31 3.13
C TRP A 314 1.35 2.07 4.52
N ILE A 315 2.36 2.86 4.92
CA ILE A 315 2.90 2.76 6.30
C ILE A 315 1.85 3.15 7.35
N PHE A 316 0.83 3.91 6.97
CA PHE A 316 -0.23 4.39 7.86
C PHE A 316 -1.47 3.47 7.88
N ALA A 317 -1.43 2.33 7.20
CA ALA A 317 -2.52 1.37 7.18
C ALA A 317 -2.27 0.18 8.12
N GLY A 318 -3.35 -0.53 8.48
CA GLY A 318 -3.27 -1.74 9.29
C GLY A 318 -2.79 -1.53 10.72
N SER A 319 -2.20 -2.59 11.28
CA SER A 319 -1.64 -2.57 12.65
C SER A 319 -0.42 -1.68 12.76
N GLU A 320 0.43 -1.68 11.74
CA GLU A 320 1.58 -0.79 11.64
C GLU A 320 1.15 0.69 11.68
N GLY A 321 0.16 1.07 10.88
CA GLY A 321 -0.37 2.42 10.86
C GLY A 321 -1.00 2.89 12.17
N ARG A 322 -1.65 1.97 12.90
CA ARG A 322 -2.14 2.26 14.27
C ARG A 322 -0.99 2.58 15.22
N ALA A 323 0.13 1.86 15.11
CA ALA A 323 1.30 2.10 15.94
C ALA A 323 1.98 3.44 15.60
N TRP A 324 2.09 3.81 14.32
CA TRP A 324 2.60 5.12 13.91
C TRP A 324 1.72 6.27 14.41
N ARG A 325 0.39 6.12 14.40
CA ARG A 325 -0.55 7.07 14.98
C ARG A 325 -0.37 7.23 16.48
N ALA A 326 -0.35 6.11 17.20
CA ALA A 326 -0.10 6.13 18.64
C ALA A 326 1.23 6.80 19.01
N LEU A 327 2.29 6.61 18.22
CA LEU A 327 3.57 7.30 18.41
C LEU A 327 3.45 8.82 18.16
N ALA A 328 2.84 9.22 17.04
CA ALA A 328 2.66 10.62 16.71
C ALA A 328 1.89 11.35 17.82
N ASP A 329 0.75 10.78 18.23
CA ASP A 329 -0.13 11.36 19.25
C ASP A 329 0.53 11.39 20.63
N GLY A 330 1.21 10.29 21.01
CA GLY A 330 1.83 10.14 22.33
C GLY A 330 3.10 10.99 22.54
N SER A 331 3.87 11.22 21.47
CA SER A 331 5.15 11.96 21.54
C SER A 331 5.07 13.37 20.94
N GLY A 332 3.91 13.80 20.43
CA GLY A 332 3.75 15.09 19.74
C GLY A 332 4.67 15.23 18.52
N CYS A 333 5.03 14.11 17.89
CA CYS A 333 5.97 14.08 16.76
C CYS A 333 5.22 14.08 15.42
N ARG A 334 5.82 14.72 14.43
CA ARG A 334 5.33 14.67 13.04
C ARG A 334 5.97 13.49 12.32
N VAL A 335 5.18 12.63 11.68
CA VAL A 335 5.70 11.52 10.87
C VAL A 335 5.50 11.84 9.38
N ILE A 336 6.57 11.80 8.60
CA ILE A 336 6.59 12.05 7.15
C ILE A 336 7.00 10.78 6.43
N ALA A 337 6.06 10.16 5.70
CA ALA A 337 6.34 9.10 4.74
C ALA A 337 6.61 9.69 3.36
N THR A 338 7.70 9.31 2.71
CA THR A 338 8.00 9.82 1.37
C THR A 338 8.80 8.83 0.56
N ASP A 339 8.68 8.87 -0.76
CA ASP A 339 9.57 8.09 -1.62
C ASP A 339 11.02 8.55 -1.44
N LEU A 340 11.95 7.59 -1.43
CA LEU A 340 13.39 7.85 -1.55
C LEU A 340 13.75 7.86 -3.04
N PRO A 341 13.91 9.02 -3.71
CA PRO A 341 14.28 9.02 -5.11
C PRO A 341 15.68 8.42 -5.28
N PHE A 342 15.79 7.42 -6.16
CA PHE A 342 17.06 6.74 -6.47
C PHE A 342 18.02 7.61 -7.29
N VAL A 343 17.53 8.72 -7.85
CA VAL A 343 18.27 9.62 -8.72
C VAL A 343 17.92 11.06 -8.35
N ALA A 344 18.93 11.89 -8.10
CA ALA A 344 18.79 13.31 -7.70
C ALA A 344 18.14 14.24 -8.76
N ALA A 345 17.58 13.69 -9.84
CA ALA A 345 17.24 14.46 -11.04
C ALA A 345 15.82 15.01 -11.07
N GLU A 346 14.85 14.47 -10.34
CA GLU A 346 13.45 14.90 -10.45
C GLU A 346 12.78 14.96 -9.06
N GLY A 347 12.59 16.19 -8.56
CA GLY A 347 11.85 16.50 -7.32
C GLY A 347 12.70 16.81 -6.09
N PRO A 348 12.14 17.50 -5.07
CA PRO A 348 12.82 17.72 -3.80
C PRO A 348 13.20 16.37 -3.18
N SER A 349 14.50 16.13 -3.02
CA SER A 349 14.99 14.93 -2.34
C SER A 349 14.51 14.95 -0.87
N LEU A 350 14.34 13.76 -0.27
CA LEU A 350 14.12 13.60 1.19
C LEU A 350 15.04 14.54 2.01
N PHE A 351 16.30 14.66 1.60
CA PHE A 351 17.30 15.53 2.19
C PHE A 351 17.01 17.02 1.97
N GLY A 352 16.53 17.41 0.79
CA GLY A 352 16.06 18.75 0.50
C GLY A 352 14.88 19.15 1.40
N LEU A 353 13.90 18.26 1.58
CA LEU A 353 12.78 18.50 2.49
C LEU A 353 13.25 18.63 3.95
N ALA A 354 14.15 17.74 4.41
CA ALA A 354 14.73 17.82 5.75
C ALA A 354 15.46 19.16 5.98
N ARG A 355 16.25 19.63 5.01
CA ARG A 355 16.94 20.93 5.08
C ARG A 355 15.97 22.10 5.10
N ALA A 356 14.91 22.04 4.29
CA ALA A 356 13.91 23.08 4.22
C ALA A 356 13.17 23.24 5.57
N LEU A 357 12.73 22.13 6.17
CA LEU A 357 12.13 22.13 7.51
C LEU A 357 13.11 22.66 8.58
N ARG A 358 14.41 22.31 8.49
CA ARG A 358 15.43 22.84 9.40
C ARG A 358 15.66 24.33 9.22
N ALA A 359 15.56 24.85 7.99
CA ALA A 359 15.71 26.27 7.72
C ALA A 359 14.55 27.08 8.30
N GLU A 360 13.34 26.51 8.33
CA GLU A 360 12.16 27.11 8.96
C GLU A 360 12.25 27.09 10.48
N ASP A 361 12.68 25.98 11.06
CA ASP A 361 12.90 25.84 12.50
C ASP A 361 14.25 25.14 12.78
N PRO A 362 15.30 25.91 13.09
CA PRO A 362 16.62 25.36 13.42
C PRO A 362 16.62 24.42 14.65
N ALA A 363 15.64 24.58 15.56
CA ALA A 363 15.52 23.77 16.77
C ALA A 363 14.81 22.42 16.54
N LEU A 364 14.24 22.21 15.35
CA LEU A 364 13.48 21.02 15.01
C LEU A 364 14.36 19.77 15.00
N VAL A 365 14.03 18.77 15.81
CA VAL A 365 14.81 17.51 15.84
C VAL A 365 14.36 16.60 14.69
N LEU A 366 15.29 16.20 13.84
CA LEU A 366 15.03 15.38 12.65
C LEU A 366 15.53 13.95 12.87
N THR A 367 14.61 12.99 12.84
CA THR A 367 14.91 11.55 12.93
C THR A 367 14.65 10.89 11.59
N LEU A 368 15.58 10.06 11.13
CA LEU A 368 15.37 9.23 9.96
C LEU A 368 15.14 7.77 10.34
N VAL A 369 14.14 7.13 9.73
CA VAL A 369 13.80 5.71 9.93
C VAL A 369 14.07 4.92 8.65
N ALA A 370 15.26 4.32 8.55
CA ALA A 370 15.64 3.46 7.45
C ALA A 370 15.16 2.02 7.68
N ARG A 371 14.34 1.50 6.76
CA ARG A 371 13.69 0.17 6.88
C ARG A 371 14.11 -0.80 5.79
N GLY A 372 14.40 -2.03 6.17
CA GLY A 372 14.63 -3.16 5.25
C GLY A 372 15.69 -2.87 4.18
N PRO A 373 15.37 -2.99 2.87
CA PRO A 373 16.34 -2.84 1.77
C PRO A 373 16.81 -1.41 1.59
N LEU A 374 16.18 -0.44 2.25
CA LEU A 374 16.50 0.98 2.06
C LEU A 374 17.88 1.35 2.58
N LEU A 375 18.51 0.52 3.43
CA LEU A 375 19.81 0.84 4.01
C LEU A 375 20.89 1.09 2.95
N GLY A 376 20.98 0.26 1.91
CA GLY A 376 21.96 0.42 0.83
C GLY A 376 21.72 1.66 -0.03
N PRO A 377 20.52 1.84 -0.63
CA PRO A 377 20.17 3.06 -1.35
C PRO A 377 20.33 4.32 -0.51
N PHE A 378 20.03 4.22 0.78
CA PHE A 378 20.20 5.32 1.72
C PHE A 378 21.67 5.68 1.95
N GLN A 379 22.56 4.70 2.16
CA GLN A 379 24.00 4.93 2.25
C GLN A 379 24.54 5.62 0.99
N ILE A 380 24.09 5.19 -0.20
CA ILE A 380 24.45 5.84 -1.47
C ILE A 380 23.94 7.29 -1.49
N ALA A 381 22.69 7.53 -1.08
CA ALA A 381 22.12 8.88 -1.05
C ALA A 381 22.91 9.82 -0.13
N ILE A 382 23.35 9.36 1.05
CA ILE A 382 24.23 10.12 1.95
C ILE A 382 25.56 10.45 1.27
N LEU A 383 26.19 9.46 0.63
CA LEU A 383 27.49 9.64 -0.04
C LEU A 383 27.41 10.65 -1.20
N VAL A 384 26.31 10.65 -1.95
CA VAL A 384 26.10 11.55 -3.09
C VAL A 384 25.77 12.98 -2.63
N ASP A 385 24.92 13.13 -1.61
CA ASP A 385 24.42 14.43 -1.15
C ASP A 385 25.41 15.14 -0.20
N GLY A 386 26.37 14.42 0.38
CA GLY A 386 27.54 14.98 1.06
C GLY A 386 27.30 15.59 2.45
N ALA A 387 26.05 15.66 2.92
CA ALA A 387 25.71 16.12 4.26
C ALA A 387 24.48 15.38 4.81
N PHE A 388 24.57 14.89 6.05
CA PHE A 388 23.51 14.17 6.75
C PHE A 388 22.70 15.16 7.63
N PRO A 389 21.46 15.54 7.27
CA PRO A 389 20.70 16.61 7.93
C PRO A 389 19.89 16.14 9.15
N PHE A 390 20.05 14.89 9.57
CA PHE A 390 19.28 14.28 10.66
C PHE A 390 20.10 14.25 11.95
N ASP A 391 19.44 14.43 13.10
CA ASP A 391 20.06 14.34 14.42
C ASP A 391 20.06 12.92 14.97
N ARG A 392 19.18 12.05 14.44
CA ARG A 392 18.91 10.70 14.94
C ARG A 392 18.67 9.75 13.78
N LEU A 393 19.07 8.49 13.97
CA LEU A 393 18.90 7.44 12.96
C LEU A 393 18.25 6.20 13.58
N VAL A 394 17.30 5.60 12.87
CA VAL A 394 16.72 4.30 13.19
C VAL A 394 16.99 3.37 12.01
N ILE A 395 17.51 2.18 12.27
CA ILE A 395 17.79 1.16 11.27
C ILE A 395 17.02 -0.10 11.64
N ALA A 396 15.92 -0.35 10.93
CA ALA A 396 15.14 -1.58 11.05
C ALA A 396 15.60 -2.59 9.99
N THR A 397 16.15 -3.74 10.43
CA THR A 397 16.83 -4.69 9.55
C THR A 397 16.58 -6.15 9.93
N VAL A 398 16.87 -7.05 8.99
CA VAL A 398 16.93 -8.51 9.18
C VAL A 398 18.37 -9.02 9.22
N HIS A 399 19.35 -8.14 9.00
CA HIS A 399 20.77 -8.47 8.98
C HIS A 399 21.35 -8.41 10.39
N ARG A 400 22.20 -9.38 10.73
CA ARG A 400 22.89 -9.48 12.01
C ARG A 400 23.97 -8.41 12.15
N ARG A 401 24.17 -7.95 13.39
CA ARG A 401 25.22 -7.04 13.88
C ARG A 401 26.64 -7.28 13.33
N ASP A 402 27.04 -8.52 13.07
CA ASP A 402 28.36 -8.85 12.49
C ASP A 402 28.53 -8.39 11.04
N ARG A 403 27.44 -7.99 10.38
CA ARG A 403 27.41 -7.52 8.99
C ARG A 403 27.00 -6.07 8.83
N VAL A 404 26.71 -5.37 9.92
CA VAL A 404 26.37 -3.95 9.88
C VAL A 404 27.68 -3.14 9.86
N PRO A 405 27.98 -2.39 8.78
CA PRO A 405 29.24 -1.68 8.64
C PRO A 405 29.28 -0.43 9.53
N GLY A 406 29.71 -0.57 10.79
CA GLY A 406 29.98 0.55 11.71
C GLY A 406 28.86 1.60 11.85
N PRO A 407 29.13 2.73 12.54
CA PRO A 407 28.20 3.85 12.54
C PRO A 407 28.14 4.50 11.14
N ILE A 408 26.95 4.48 10.53
CA ILE A 408 26.69 5.09 9.20
C ILE A 408 26.79 6.62 9.25
N ALA A 409 26.45 7.19 10.41
CA ALA A 409 26.58 8.61 10.71
C ALA A 409 26.91 8.76 12.21
N PRO A 410 27.58 9.86 12.62
CA PRO A 410 27.95 10.10 14.02
C PRO A 410 26.76 10.64 14.83
N VAL A 411 25.62 9.95 14.78
CA VAL A 411 24.37 10.36 15.46
C VAL A 411 23.86 9.23 16.34
N PRO A 412 23.11 9.54 17.42
CA PRO A 412 22.36 8.53 18.16
C PRO A 412 21.59 7.62 17.21
N THR A 413 21.78 6.30 17.36
CA THR A 413 21.23 5.32 16.43
C THR A 413 20.51 4.19 17.17
N LEU A 414 19.26 3.93 16.79
CA LEU A 414 18.50 2.76 17.21
C LEU A 414 18.58 1.68 16.12
N PHE A 415 19.17 0.54 16.44
CA PHE A 415 19.12 -0.66 15.61
C PHE A 415 17.96 -1.55 16.07
N PHE A 416 17.09 -1.90 15.13
CA PHE A 416 15.96 -2.77 15.36
C PHE A 416 16.10 -4.02 14.48
N GLU A 417 16.55 -5.11 15.07
CA GLU A 417 16.83 -6.38 14.39
C GLU A 417 15.66 -7.35 14.56
N SER A 418 15.20 -7.92 13.44
CA SER A 418 14.17 -8.95 13.40
C SER A 418 14.75 -10.31 12.98
N LEU A 419 13.99 -11.39 13.22
CA LEU A 419 14.38 -12.79 12.98
C LEU A 419 15.59 -13.28 13.79
N ASP A 420 15.87 -12.68 14.94
CA ASP A 420 16.94 -13.16 15.81
C ASP A 420 16.60 -14.55 16.37
N ARG A 421 17.55 -15.49 16.28
CA ARG A 421 17.39 -16.86 16.74
C ARG A 421 17.82 -17.04 18.19
N ASP A 422 18.67 -16.14 18.67
CA ASP A 422 19.36 -16.25 19.94
C ASP A 422 18.57 -15.54 21.06
N VAL A 423 17.45 -14.89 20.72
CA VAL A 423 16.67 -14.04 21.62
C VAL A 423 15.17 -14.42 21.58
N PRO A 424 14.62 -15.14 22.57
CA PRO A 424 13.22 -15.57 22.56
C PRO A 424 12.21 -14.43 22.85
N ALA A 425 12.66 -13.29 23.40
CA ALA A 425 11.84 -12.11 23.70
C ALA A 425 12.47 -10.83 23.08
N ALA A 426 11.87 -9.64 23.32
CA ALA A 426 12.59 -8.40 23.00
C ALA A 426 13.72 -8.22 24.00
N GLU A 427 14.95 -8.12 23.52
CA GLU A 427 16.08 -7.73 24.37
C GLU A 427 16.66 -6.40 23.87
N VAL A 428 16.86 -5.49 24.82
CA VAL A 428 17.58 -4.23 24.60
C VAL A 428 19.02 -4.48 25.00
N GLU A 429 19.95 -4.47 24.04
CA GLU A 429 21.38 -4.54 24.32
C GLU A 429 21.94 -3.11 24.45
N GLY A 430 22.66 -2.85 25.55
CA GLY A 430 22.92 -1.53 26.12
C GLY A 430 23.56 -0.47 25.22
N GLU A 431 23.59 0.75 25.75
CA GLU A 431 24.05 1.97 25.06
C GLU A 431 25.59 1.98 24.93
N GLN A 432 26.11 1.59 23.77
CA GLN A 432 27.53 1.76 23.43
C GLN A 432 27.64 2.89 22.39
N HIS A 433 28.34 3.98 22.74
CA HIS A 433 28.59 5.11 21.84
C HIS A 433 27.33 5.75 21.22
N GLY A 434 26.23 5.82 21.98
CA GLY A 434 24.95 6.36 21.48
C GLY A 434 24.19 5.39 20.56
N LEU A 435 24.60 4.12 20.49
CA LEU A 435 23.93 3.06 19.77
C LEU A 435 23.08 2.23 20.73
N VAL A 436 21.81 2.01 20.39
CA VAL A 436 20.89 1.14 21.13
C VAL A 436 20.43 0.02 20.21
N TRP A 437 20.43 -1.23 20.69
CA TRP A 437 20.01 -2.39 19.91
C TRP A 437 18.76 -3.00 20.51
N VAL A 438 17.76 -3.27 19.67
CA VAL A 438 16.55 -4.01 20.02
C VAL A 438 16.46 -5.23 19.11
N ARG A 439 16.45 -6.43 19.70
CA ARG A 439 16.45 -7.70 18.97
C ARG A 439 15.12 -8.42 19.16
N ARG A 440 14.56 -8.98 18.07
CA ARG A 440 13.27 -9.68 18.07
C ARG A 440 13.31 -10.99 17.30
N ALA A 441 12.77 -12.06 17.92
CA ALA A 441 12.42 -13.31 17.23
C ALA A 441 11.07 -13.23 16.47
N ALA A 442 10.84 -12.15 15.73
CA ALA A 442 9.62 -11.92 14.95
C ALA A 442 9.95 -11.79 13.46
N PRO A 443 9.02 -12.14 12.55
CA PRO A 443 9.20 -11.84 11.13
C PRO A 443 9.16 -10.33 10.90
N PRO A 444 9.74 -9.82 9.80
CA PRO A 444 9.98 -8.38 9.64
C PRO A 444 8.68 -7.58 9.65
N PHE A 445 7.60 -8.07 9.04
CA PHE A 445 6.30 -7.38 9.05
C PHE A 445 5.68 -7.24 10.45
N ALA A 446 5.89 -8.23 11.32
CA ALA A 446 5.36 -8.19 12.69
C ALA A 446 6.25 -7.29 13.57
N ALA A 447 7.56 -7.34 13.34
CA ALA A 447 8.52 -6.49 14.01
C ALA A 447 8.29 -5.00 13.64
N GLU A 448 7.95 -4.70 12.39
CA GLU A 448 7.61 -3.35 11.93
C GLU A 448 6.34 -2.78 12.59
N CYS A 449 5.37 -3.62 12.98
CA CYS A 449 4.22 -3.16 13.76
C CYS A 449 4.60 -2.65 15.16
N GLU A 450 5.70 -3.15 15.73
CA GLU A 450 6.20 -2.76 17.04
C GLU A 450 7.22 -1.62 16.97
N LEU A 451 7.83 -1.41 15.80
CA LEU A 451 8.89 -0.41 15.61
C LEU A 451 8.51 0.99 16.12
N PRO A 452 7.31 1.55 15.84
CA PRO A 452 6.94 2.87 16.35
C PRO A 452 6.96 2.96 17.87
N LYS A 453 6.54 1.90 18.57
CA LYS A 453 6.59 1.85 20.04
C LYS A 453 8.03 1.97 20.55
N TRP A 454 8.94 1.18 19.97
CA TRP A 454 10.36 1.19 20.37
C TRP A 454 11.05 2.51 20.02
N ILE A 455 10.70 3.13 18.90
CA ILE A 455 11.16 4.47 18.58
C ILE A 455 10.70 5.46 19.65
N GLY A 456 9.42 5.44 20.04
CA GLY A 456 8.89 6.33 21.08
C GLY A 456 9.59 6.15 22.43
N GLU A 457 9.80 4.90 22.86
CA GLU A 457 10.54 4.59 24.10
C GLU A 457 11.98 5.14 24.04
N TRP A 458 12.68 4.92 22.93
CA TRP A 458 14.05 5.41 22.72
C TRP A 458 14.14 6.94 22.67
N LEU A 459 13.25 7.61 21.94
CA LEU A 459 13.19 9.07 21.89
C LEU A 459 12.95 9.65 23.30
N GLY A 460 12.05 9.06 24.08
CA GLY A 460 11.82 9.45 25.47
C GLY A 460 13.08 9.37 26.35
N THR A 461 13.97 8.39 26.10
CA THR A 461 15.26 8.32 26.82
C THR A 461 16.27 9.37 26.39
N LEU A 462 16.20 9.86 25.15
CA LEU A 462 17.11 10.88 24.63
C LEU A 462 16.66 12.28 25.06
N ASP A 463 15.36 12.53 25.12
CA ASP A 463 14.80 13.84 25.47
C ASP A 463 14.79 14.10 26.99
N GLY A 464 14.89 13.04 27.81
CA GLY A 464 15.02 13.14 29.27
C GLY A 464 16.45 13.33 29.78
N LYS A 465 17.45 13.27 28.90
CA LYS A 465 18.86 13.58 29.17
C LYS A 465 19.17 15.00 28.69
#